data_AF-A0AAW8YKZ4-F1
#
_entry.id   AF-A0AAW8YKZ4-F1
#
_cell.length_a   1.000
_cell.length_b   1.000
_cell.length_c   1.000
_cell.angle_alpha   90.00
_cell.angle_beta   90.00
_cell.angle_gamma   90.00
#
_symmetry.space_group_name_H-M   'P 1'
#
loop_
_entity.id
_entity.type
_entity.pdbx_description
1 polymer ?
#
loop_
_entity_poly.entity_id
_entity_poly.type
_entity_poly.pdbx_seq_one_letter_code
_entity_poly.pdbx_strand_id
1 'polypeptide(L)'
;LHDLGPRVYVKVPIITTTGESTADVIKELSAAHINLNITAITTVEQVEVAERNLAPGTHNLISIFVGRVADAGIDPHHLIE
;
A
#
# COMPACT_ATOMS: atom_id res chain seq x y z
N LEU A 1 -9.28 -5.18 16.04
CA LEU A 1 -8.19 -5.60 15.12
C LEU A 1 -6.98 -6.11 15.88
N HIS A 2 -6.52 -5.38 16.91
CA HIS A 2 -5.41 -5.82 17.77
C HIS A 2 -5.62 -7.20 18.43
N ASP A 3 -6.88 -7.59 18.68
CA ASP A 3 -7.20 -8.89 19.32
C ASP A 3 -7.17 -10.10 18.37
N LEU A 4 -6.98 -9.89 17.06
CA LEU A 4 -6.95 -10.99 16.08
C LEU A 4 -5.60 -11.72 16.02
N GLY A 5 -4.54 -11.11 16.57
CA GLY A 5 -3.21 -11.69 16.68
C GLY A 5 -2.08 -10.78 16.17
N PRO A 6 -0.82 -11.08 16.53
CA PRO A 6 0.31 -10.17 16.31
C PRO A 6 0.80 -10.05 14.86
N ARG A 7 0.32 -10.91 13.94
CA ARG A 7 0.76 -10.98 12.53
C ARG A 7 -0.37 -10.75 11.54
N VAL A 8 -1.41 -10.04 11.97
CA VAL A 8 -2.54 -9.66 11.12
C VAL A 8 -2.25 -8.33 10.45
N TYR A 9 -2.46 -8.27 9.14
CA TYR A 9 -2.26 -7.07 8.32
C TYR A 9 -3.58 -6.70 7.66
N VAL A 10 -4.00 -5.44 7.81
CA VAL A 10 -5.18 -4.93 7.10
C VAL A 10 -4.77 -4.56 5.68
N LYS A 11 -5.41 -5.19 4.70
CA LYS A 11 -5.13 -4.94 3.29
C LYS A 11 -5.93 -3.74 2.80
N VAL A 12 -5.25 -2.69 2.34
CA VAL A 12 -5.85 -1.42 1.90
C VAL A 12 -5.35 -1.11 0.48
N PRO A 13 -6.21 -0.91 -0.51
CA PRO A 13 -5.77 -0.54 -1.85
C PRO A 13 -5.32 0.94 -1.84
N ILE A 14 -4.29 1.32 -2.61
CA ILE A 14 -3.81 2.71 -2.67
C ILE A 14 -4.83 3.68 -3.29
N ILE A 15 -5.72 3.14 -4.14
CA ILE A 15 -6.86 3.84 -4.74
C ILE A 15 -8.10 2.94 -4.71
N THR A 16 -9.28 3.55 -4.66
CA THR A 16 -10.55 2.84 -4.85
C THR A 16 -10.76 2.48 -6.32
N THR A 17 -11.80 1.68 -6.61
CA THR A 17 -12.20 1.36 -8.00
C THR A 17 -12.70 2.58 -8.76
N THR A 18 -13.08 3.66 -8.07
CA THR A 18 -13.47 4.96 -8.65
C THR A 18 -12.26 5.89 -8.85
N GLY A 19 -11.06 5.48 -8.46
CA GLY A 19 -9.82 6.25 -8.60
C GLY A 19 -9.53 7.21 -7.45
N GLU A 20 -10.30 7.16 -6.36
CA GLU A 20 -10.10 8.01 -5.19
C GLU A 20 -8.94 7.49 -4.33
N SER A 21 -8.09 8.39 -3.84
CA SER A 21 -6.96 8.03 -2.97
C SER A 21 -7.45 7.55 -1.60
N THR A 22 -6.79 6.52 -1.06
CA THR A 22 -7.03 6.02 0.31
C THR A 22 -5.96 6.48 1.30
N ALA A 23 -5.11 7.44 0.92
CA ALA A 23 -3.98 7.91 1.73
C ALA A 23 -4.38 8.29 3.17
N ASP A 24 -5.52 8.96 3.35
CA ASP A 24 -6.01 9.34 4.68
C ASP A 24 -6.38 8.12 5.53
N VAL A 25 -6.98 7.08 4.92
CA VAL A 25 -7.28 5.81 5.61
C VAL A 25 -5.99 5.10 6.02
N ILE A 26 -4.98 5.09 5.15
CA ILE A 26 -3.66 4.51 5.45
C ILE A 26 -3.04 5.24 6.64
N LYS A 27 -3.07 6.57 6.63
CA LYS A 27 -2.54 7.42 7.69
C LYS A 27 -3.22 7.20 9.02
N GLU A 28 -4.55 7.18 9.05
CA GLU A 28 -5.33 6.95 10.27
C GLU A 28 -5.07 5.58 10.89
N LEU A 29 -5.11 4.52 10.07
CA LEU A 29 -4.89 3.16 10.55
C LEU A 29 -3.43 2.96 11.01
N SER A 30 -2.47 3.51 10.27
CA SER A 30 -1.06 3.40 10.64
C SER A 30 -0.75 4.19 11.91
N ALA A 31 -1.33 5.38 12.10
CA ALA A 31 -1.22 6.14 13.36
C ALA A 31 -1.82 5.38 14.56
N ALA A 32 -2.85 4.57 14.33
CA ALA A 32 -3.41 3.65 15.31
C ALA A 32 -2.55 2.37 15.54
N HIS A 33 -1.33 2.32 14.99
CA HIS A 33 -0.39 1.18 15.12
C HIS A 33 -0.96 -0.14 14.60
N ILE A 34 -1.82 -0.07 13.58
CA ILE A 34 -2.32 -1.24 12.86
C ILE A 34 -1.33 -1.56 11.73
N ASN A 35 -0.88 -2.81 11.64
CA ASN A 35 -0.04 -3.26 10.54
C ASN A 35 -0.84 -3.29 9.23
N LEU A 36 -0.30 -2.71 8.17
CA LEU A 36 -0.98 -2.56 6.89
C LEU A 36 -0.28 -3.32 5.77
N ASN A 37 -1.08 -3.79 4.82
CA ASN A 37 -0.61 -4.24 3.51
C ASN A 37 -1.25 -3.34 2.43
N ILE A 38 -0.48 -2.38 1.94
CA ILE A 38 -0.94 -1.47 0.89
C ILE A 38 -0.84 -2.19 -0.45
N THR A 39 -1.93 -2.26 -1.20
CA THR A 39 -2.04 -3.09 -2.40
C THR A 39 -2.51 -2.29 -3.61
N ALA A 40 -2.53 -2.94 -4.78
CA ALA A 40 -3.02 -2.36 -6.04
C ALA A 40 -2.20 -1.14 -6.48
N ILE A 41 -0.90 -1.17 -6.19
CA ILE A 41 0.08 -0.16 -6.61
C ILE A 41 0.64 -0.54 -7.97
N THR A 42 0.62 0.39 -8.91
CA THR A 42 1.12 0.23 -10.28
C THR A 42 2.06 1.34 -10.73
N THR A 43 2.29 2.37 -9.91
CA THR A 43 3.20 3.49 -10.22
C THR A 43 4.11 3.82 -9.04
N VAL A 44 5.24 4.50 -9.30
CA VAL A 44 6.20 4.93 -8.27
C VAL A 44 5.56 5.97 -7.35
N GLU A 45 4.78 6.90 -7.90
CA GLU A 45 4.11 7.95 -7.11
C GLU A 45 3.16 7.35 -6.07
N GLN A 46 2.51 6.24 -6.40
CA GLN A 46 1.67 5.49 -5.46
C GLN A 46 2.48 4.82 -4.35
N VAL A 47 3.69 4.34 -4.63
CA VAL A 47 4.63 3.85 -3.60
C VAL A 47 4.98 4.99 -2.65
N GLU A 48 5.38 6.14 -3.18
CA GLU A 48 5.74 7.30 -2.36
C GLU A 48 4.57 7.82 -1.51
N VAL A 49 3.34 7.81 -2.05
CA VAL A 49 2.14 8.16 -1.28
C VAL A 49 1.90 7.16 -0.16
N ALA A 50 2.07 5.86 -0.42
CA ALA A 50 1.95 4.85 0.63
C ALA A 50 2.98 5.10 1.74
N GLU A 51 4.27 5.21 1.40
CA GLU A 51 5.37 5.42 2.36
C GLU A 51 5.17 6.67 3.21
N ARG A 52 4.81 7.80 2.59
CA ARG A 52 4.60 9.08 3.30
C ARG A 52 3.46 9.05 4.31
N ASN A 53 2.54 8.09 4.20
CA ASN A 53 1.38 7.96 5.10
C ASN A 53 1.53 6.83 6.13
N LEU A 54 2.67 6.13 6.18
CA LEU A 54 2.95 5.14 7.20
C LEU A 54 3.61 5.78 8.43
N ALA A 55 3.09 5.47 9.61
CA ALA A 55 3.64 5.92 10.88
C ALA A 55 4.94 5.18 11.22
N PRO A 56 5.96 5.86 11.78
CA PRO A 56 7.19 5.21 12.21
C PRO A 56 6.93 4.15 13.28
N GLY A 57 7.74 3.08 13.30
CA GLY A 57 7.61 2.00 14.28
C GLY A 57 6.51 0.97 13.96
N THR A 58 5.76 1.14 12.87
CA THR A 58 4.83 0.14 12.37
C THR A 58 5.50 -0.79 11.35
N HIS A 59 5.06 -2.04 11.27
CA HIS A 59 5.57 -3.02 10.30
C HIS A 59 4.53 -3.18 9.19
N ASN A 60 4.83 -2.70 7.99
CA ASN A 60 3.89 -2.69 6.87
C ASN A 60 4.46 -3.36 5.63
N LEU A 61 3.57 -3.71 4.71
CA LEU A 61 3.89 -4.26 3.40
C LEU A 61 3.37 -3.31 2.32
N ILE A 62 4.16 -3.15 1.25
CA ILE A 62 3.76 -2.46 0.03
C ILE A 62 3.77 -3.50 -1.09
N SER A 63 2.58 -3.86 -1.58
CA SER A 63 2.37 -4.89 -2.61
C SER A 63 2.19 -4.25 -3.98
N ILE A 64 3.26 -4.26 -4.78
CA ILE A 64 3.31 -3.71 -6.14
C ILE A 64 2.84 -4.76 -7.15
N PHE A 65 1.96 -4.37 -8.08
CA PHE A 65 1.35 -5.25 -9.08
C PHE A 65 2.15 -5.24 -10.39
N VAL A 66 3.42 -5.64 -10.32
CA VAL A 66 4.35 -5.64 -11.48
C VAL A 66 3.82 -6.41 -12.68
N GLY A 67 3.14 -7.55 -12.46
CA GLY A 67 2.54 -8.33 -13.55
C GLY A 67 1.46 -7.57 -14.31
N ARG A 68 0.65 -6.75 -13.61
CA ARG A 68 -0.39 -5.93 -14.27
C ARG A 68 0.20 -4.79 -15.09
N VAL A 69 1.34 -4.27 -14.66
CA VAL A 69 2.08 -3.24 -15.41
C VAL A 69 2.67 -3.84 -16.69
N ALA A 70 3.27 -5.03 -16.59
CA ALA A 70 3.75 -5.78 -17.75
C ALA A 70 2.62 -6.16 -18.72
N ASP A 71 1.46 -6.61 -18.22
CA ASP A 71 0.27 -6.90 -19.04
C ASP A 71 -0.22 -5.68 -19.84
N ALA A 72 0.04 -4.46 -19.35
CA ALA A 72 -0.26 -3.21 -20.03
C ALA A 72 0.81 -2.77 -21.06
N GLY A 73 1.85 -3.59 -21.26
CA GLY A 73 2.95 -3.30 -22.19
C GLY A 73 3.98 -2.30 -21.65
N ILE A 74 3.95 -2.00 -20.35
CA ILE A 74 4.90 -1.11 -19.68
C ILE A 74 5.95 -1.96 -18.99
N ASP A 75 7.23 -1.62 -19.15
CA ASP A 75 8.33 -2.29 -18.44
C ASP A 75 8.21 -2.07 -16.93
N PRO A 76 7.95 -3.10 -16.10
CA PRO A 76 7.76 -2.93 -14.67
C PRO A 76 9.06 -2.73 -13.88
N HIS A 77 10.24 -2.86 -14.50
CA HIS A 77 11.53 -2.75 -13.80
C HIS A 77 11.70 -1.41 -13.08
N HIS A 78 11.20 -0.31 -13.66
CA HIS A 78 11.26 1.02 -13.05
C HIS A 78 10.53 1.13 -11.69
N LEU A 79 9.70 0.15 -11.31
CA LEU A 79 8.99 0.12 -10.03
C LEU A 79 9.78 -0.57 -8.91
N ILE A 80 10.83 -1.31 -9.24
CA ILE A 80 11.52 -2.21 -8.30
C ILE A 80 13.05 -2.04 -8.28
N GLU A 81 13.59 -1.14 -9.10
CA GLU A 81 15.03 -0.82 -9.18
C GLU A 81 15.44 0.36 -8.28
#